data_AF-A0A2S7TZU4-F1
#
_entry.id   AF-A0A2S7TZU4-F1
#
_cell.length_a   1.000
_cell.length_b   1.000
_cell.length_c   1.000
_cell.angle_alpha   90.00
_cell.angle_beta   90.00
_cell.angle_gamma   90.00
#
_symmetry.space_group_name_H-M   'P 1'
#
loop_
_entity.id
_entity.type
_entity.pdbx_description
1 polymer ?
#
loop_
_entity_poly.entity_id
_entity_poly.type
_entity_poly.pdbx_seq_one_letter_code
_entity_poly.pdbx_strand_id
1 'polypeptide(L)'
;MHVKVGFNGGTISQWYPQRTTGDTPNKLTGKNLKMSEVLAKSLTGREMVINAPIDFSKPYTGGIEWDVEILPKSQADPAFTFKAEENYTWIYPRVPDANMLKVVDEYEDFLFYRGIGNFQLPATFSVDSNETLKVQNNSKQAIPFAFAFENIGGKFRYKNLGRVEPNQAALVAENEWITPKNPQVEVFQQMRQGLVAQGLSTDEANGMVKTWWKSYFNKPGLRVFWVVPQYDLEQVLPLTLDPKPEKSVRVIVGRADVLRPKFEQAMVASLGTKNFSQYSQDRFYLPYKNRLEQLIKEPVFTKFDKDNLSHVYLQVTAKKGDSAQGENLYLN
;
A
#
# COMPACT_ATOMS: atom_id res chain seq x y z
N MET A 1 10.06 25.11 13.18
CA MET A 1 10.75 23.80 13.32
C MET A 1 11.03 23.30 11.92
N HIS A 2 12.27 22.93 11.64
CA HIS A 2 12.67 22.28 10.39
C HIS A 2 12.52 20.76 10.54
N VAL A 3 11.89 20.11 9.56
CA VAL A 3 11.61 18.68 9.54
C VAL A 3 12.17 18.08 8.26
N LYS A 4 13.00 17.05 8.38
CA LYS A 4 13.59 16.35 7.25
C LYS A 4 13.38 14.85 7.36
N VAL A 5 12.83 14.24 6.31
CA VAL A 5 12.71 12.78 6.16
C VAL A 5 13.51 12.36 4.94
N GLY A 6 14.56 11.58 5.13
CA GLY A 6 15.26 10.91 4.04
C GLY A 6 14.53 9.64 3.59
N PHE A 7 14.84 9.15 2.40
CA PHE A 7 14.36 7.87 1.91
C PHE A 7 15.46 7.12 1.15
N ASN A 8 16.22 6.31 1.88
CA ASN A 8 17.29 5.48 1.33
C ASN A 8 16.69 4.30 0.57
N GLY A 9 17.00 4.20 -0.72
CA GLY A 9 16.41 3.23 -1.64
C GLY A 9 15.03 3.63 -2.18
N GLY A 10 14.58 4.87 -2.00
CA GLY A 10 13.23 5.28 -2.40
C GLY A 10 13.08 6.76 -2.78
N THR A 11 11.98 7.07 -3.45
CA THR A 11 11.55 8.44 -3.80
C THR A 11 10.25 8.80 -3.09
N ILE A 12 10.09 10.09 -2.76
CA ILE A 12 8.83 10.64 -2.23
C ILE A 12 8.10 11.35 -3.38
N SER A 13 6.90 10.87 -3.68
CA SER A 13 6.14 11.30 -4.87
C SER A 13 4.92 12.14 -4.54
N GLN A 14 4.43 12.11 -3.30
CA GLN A 14 3.34 12.99 -2.86
C GLN A 14 3.47 13.38 -1.40
N TRP A 15 2.90 14.52 -1.07
CA TRP A 15 2.97 15.13 0.24
C TRP A 15 1.83 16.14 0.44
N TYR A 16 1.59 16.48 1.69
CA TYR A 16 0.79 17.62 2.12
C TYR A 16 1.12 17.92 3.59
N PRO A 17 1.20 19.17 4.06
CA PRO A 17 1.26 20.42 3.30
C PRO A 17 2.46 20.52 2.35
N GLN A 18 2.55 21.62 1.61
CA GLN A 18 3.57 21.88 0.62
C GLN A 18 4.95 21.88 1.27
N ARG A 19 5.84 21.05 0.73
CA ARG A 19 7.23 20.92 1.18
C ARG A 19 8.08 22.13 0.80
N THR A 20 9.14 22.39 1.55
CA THR A 20 10.14 23.43 1.23
C THR A 20 11.12 22.92 0.17
N THR A 21 11.62 21.71 0.36
CA THR A 21 12.47 21.02 -0.63
C THR A 21 12.27 19.51 -0.56
N GLY A 22 12.85 18.78 -1.50
CA GLY A 22 12.80 17.34 -1.54
C GLY A 22 13.07 16.78 -2.93
N ASP A 23 12.84 15.49 -3.07
CA ASP A 23 13.14 14.73 -4.26
C ASP A 23 12.37 15.25 -5.49
N THR A 24 13.06 15.45 -6.61
CA THR A 24 12.49 15.87 -7.90
C THR A 24 12.87 14.84 -8.96
N PRO A 25 12.19 13.70 -9.04
CA PRO A 25 12.70 12.60 -9.83
C PRO A 25 12.75 12.93 -11.31
N ASN A 26 13.93 12.81 -11.89
CA ASN A 26 14.17 12.62 -13.32
C ASN A 26 13.48 13.61 -14.28
N LYS A 27 13.32 14.89 -13.92
CA LYS A 27 12.83 15.92 -14.85
C LYS A 27 13.70 15.93 -16.12
N LEU A 28 13.14 15.51 -17.24
CA LEU A 28 13.75 15.63 -18.56
C LEU A 28 13.70 17.11 -18.97
N THR A 29 14.75 17.85 -18.64
CA THR A 29 14.90 19.24 -19.10
C THR A 29 15.11 19.27 -20.61
N GLY A 30 14.30 20.08 -21.31
CA GLY A 30 14.03 20.03 -22.76
C GLY A 30 15.18 20.31 -23.74
N LYS A 31 16.44 19.96 -23.45
CA LYS A 31 17.51 20.09 -24.45
C LYS A 31 17.38 19.13 -25.65
N ASN A 32 16.62 18.04 -25.54
CA ASN A 32 16.48 17.02 -26.59
C ASN A 32 15.03 16.62 -26.94
N LEU A 33 14.01 17.31 -26.41
CA LEU A 33 12.61 16.99 -26.71
C LEU A 33 12.14 17.83 -27.91
N LYS A 34 12.04 17.21 -29.09
CA LYS A 34 11.39 17.83 -30.25
C LYS A 34 9.87 17.78 -30.06
N MET A 35 9.27 18.93 -29.76
CA MET A 35 7.82 19.08 -29.61
C MET A 35 7.19 19.48 -30.95
N SER A 36 6.03 18.90 -31.29
CA SER A 36 5.28 19.36 -32.48
C SER A 36 4.72 20.76 -32.24
N GLU A 37 4.60 21.56 -33.31
CA GLU A 37 4.01 22.92 -33.21
C GLU A 37 2.57 22.90 -32.66
N VAL A 38 1.83 21.83 -32.93
CA VAL A 38 0.45 21.63 -32.44
C VAL A 38 0.45 21.47 -30.92
N LEU A 39 1.36 20.65 -30.38
CA LEU A 39 1.49 20.45 -28.94
C LEU A 39 2.05 21.71 -28.24
N ALA A 40 2.95 22.45 -28.90
CA ALA A 40 3.47 23.71 -28.38
C ALA A 40 2.37 24.78 -28.21
N LYS A 41 1.47 24.90 -29.20
CA LYS A 41 0.34 25.85 -29.14
C LYS A 41 -0.72 25.48 -28.11
N SER A 42 -0.92 24.20 -27.82
CA SER A 42 -1.90 23.74 -26.81
C SER A 42 -1.39 23.83 -25.36
N LEU A 43 -0.08 24.03 -25.17
CA LEU A 43 0.59 24.17 -23.87
C LEU A 43 0.92 25.62 -23.50
N THR A 44 0.32 26.61 -24.17
CA THR A 44 0.53 28.03 -23.83
C THR A 44 0.24 28.30 -22.35
N GLY A 45 1.27 28.70 -21.59
CA GLY A 45 1.19 28.92 -20.14
C GLY A 45 1.28 27.64 -19.28
N ARG A 46 1.56 26.47 -19.85
CA ARG A 46 1.70 25.18 -19.13
C ARG A 46 3.09 24.59 -19.35
N GLU A 47 3.79 24.28 -18.27
CA GLU A 47 5.06 23.53 -18.33
C GLU A 47 4.76 22.02 -18.45
N MET A 48 5.26 21.37 -19.51
CA MET A 48 5.30 19.91 -19.55
C MET A 48 6.48 19.41 -18.73
N VAL A 49 6.17 18.81 -17.58
CA VAL A 49 7.15 18.08 -16.77
C VAL A 49 7.14 16.62 -17.20
N ILE A 50 8.12 16.22 -18.01
CA ILE A 50 8.33 14.82 -18.38
C ILE A 50 9.38 14.24 -17.43
N ASN A 51 9.07 13.13 -16.76
CA ASN A 51 10.04 12.47 -15.89
C ASN A 51 10.50 11.16 -16.54
N ALA A 52 11.81 10.91 -16.59
CA ALA A 52 12.32 9.60 -16.99
C ALA A 52 11.97 8.53 -15.93
N PRO A 53 11.75 7.25 -16.32
CA PRO A 53 11.55 6.18 -15.35
C PRO A 53 12.67 6.12 -14.31
N ILE A 54 12.31 5.93 -13.04
CA ILE A 54 13.29 5.72 -11.97
C ILE A 54 13.72 4.26 -11.98
N ASP A 55 15.03 4.03 -12.06
CA ASP A 55 15.62 2.69 -12.01
C ASP A 55 16.10 2.37 -10.59
N PHE A 56 15.25 1.67 -9.84
CA PHE A 56 15.55 1.22 -8.48
C PHE A 56 16.46 -0.02 -8.41
N SER A 57 16.98 -0.52 -9.53
CA SER A 57 18.09 -1.49 -9.50
C SER A 57 19.41 -0.81 -9.08
N LYS A 58 19.46 0.51 -9.16
CA LYS A 58 20.59 1.33 -8.73
C LYS A 58 20.28 2.01 -7.40
N PRO A 59 21.30 2.30 -6.57
CA PRO A 59 21.11 3.09 -5.37
C PRO A 59 20.42 4.41 -5.69
N TYR A 60 19.36 4.72 -4.94
CA TYR A 60 18.58 5.95 -5.07
C TYR A 60 18.34 6.51 -3.67
N THR A 61 18.50 7.81 -3.47
CA THR A 61 18.25 8.46 -2.18
C THR A 61 17.33 9.64 -2.37
N GLY A 62 16.08 9.48 -1.97
CA GLY A 62 15.09 10.53 -1.95
C GLY A 62 15.01 11.22 -0.60
N GLY A 63 14.11 12.18 -0.49
CA GLY A 63 13.81 12.85 0.76
C GLY A 63 12.79 13.97 0.59
N ILE A 64 12.37 14.53 1.72
CA ILE A 64 11.44 15.63 1.80
C ILE A 64 11.73 16.47 3.03
N GLU A 65 11.54 17.77 2.91
CA GLU A 65 11.78 18.73 3.98
C GLU A 65 10.63 19.73 4.09
N TRP A 66 10.36 20.16 5.32
CA TRP A 66 9.41 21.23 5.63
C TRP A 66 10.00 22.18 6.66
N ASP A 67 9.63 23.45 6.55
CA ASP A 67 9.71 24.41 7.64
C ASP A 67 8.29 24.61 8.17
N VAL A 68 8.06 24.16 9.40
CA VAL A 68 6.73 24.16 10.03
C VAL A 68 6.67 25.14 11.19
N GLU A 69 5.59 25.91 11.23
CA GLU A 69 5.15 26.63 12.42
C GLU A 69 4.20 25.73 13.20
N ILE A 70 4.48 25.51 14.48
CA ILE A 70 3.62 24.71 15.37
C ILE A 70 2.74 25.70 16.14
N LEU A 71 1.44 25.68 15.88
CA LEU A 71 0.50 26.60 16.52
C LEU A 71 0.14 26.08 17.93
N PRO A 72 0.14 26.94 18.96
CA PRO A 72 -0.40 26.59 20.26
C PRO A 72 -1.87 26.19 20.16
N LYS A 73 -2.31 25.24 21.00
CA LYS A 73 -3.72 24.80 21.06
C LYS A 73 -4.73 25.94 21.20
N SER A 74 -4.38 27.01 21.91
CA SER A 74 -5.24 28.19 22.09
C SER A 74 -5.47 29.00 20.82
N GLN A 75 -4.64 28.80 19.78
CA GLN A 75 -4.74 29.46 18.48
C GLN A 75 -5.25 28.51 17.39
N ALA A 76 -5.46 27.24 17.72
CA ALA A 76 -5.98 26.25 16.79
C ALA A 76 -7.49 26.45 16.59
N ASP A 77 -7.91 26.60 15.33
CA ASP A 77 -9.32 26.64 14.94
C ASP A 77 -9.55 25.57 13.85
N PRO A 78 -10.44 24.58 14.06
CA PRO A 78 -10.76 23.55 13.06
C PRO A 78 -11.19 24.10 11.69
N ALA A 79 -11.61 25.37 11.60
CA ALA A 79 -11.90 26.02 10.33
C ALA A 79 -10.67 26.08 9.39
N PHE A 80 -9.44 26.09 9.92
CA PHE A 80 -8.22 26.13 9.10
C PHE A 80 -7.91 24.80 8.41
N THR A 81 -8.25 23.67 9.05
CA THR A 81 -8.02 22.32 8.49
C THR A 81 -9.24 21.79 7.73
N PHE A 82 -10.39 22.45 7.81
CA PHE A 82 -11.59 22.10 7.06
C PHE A 82 -11.35 22.17 5.54
N LYS A 83 -11.67 21.08 4.82
CA LYS A 83 -11.81 21.08 3.36
C LYS A 83 -13.15 20.44 2.97
N ALA A 84 -13.85 21.08 2.04
CA ALA A 84 -15.23 20.69 1.69
C ALA A 84 -15.35 19.28 1.08
N GLU A 85 -14.32 18.78 0.41
CA GLU A 85 -14.36 17.52 -0.37
C GLU A 85 -13.39 16.45 0.17
N GLU A 86 -13.34 16.30 1.49
CA GLU A 86 -12.47 15.31 2.13
C GLU A 86 -13.09 13.92 2.24
N ASN A 87 -12.20 12.93 2.32
CA ASN A 87 -12.57 11.57 2.65
C ASN A 87 -11.96 11.16 3.99
N TYR A 88 -12.52 10.10 4.57
CA TYR A 88 -12.12 9.58 5.87
C TYR A 88 -10.63 9.26 6.04
N THR A 89 -9.89 9.02 4.95
CA THR A 89 -8.43 8.78 4.99
C THR A 89 -7.66 10.03 5.46
N TRP A 90 -8.19 11.23 5.19
CA TRP A 90 -7.61 12.50 5.60
C TRP A 90 -8.15 12.99 6.94
N ILE A 91 -9.41 12.66 7.24
CA ILE A 91 -10.10 13.12 8.46
C ILE A 91 -9.61 12.35 9.70
N TYR A 92 -9.49 11.02 9.62
CA TYR A 92 -9.17 10.21 10.80
C TYR A 92 -7.78 10.43 11.41
N PRO A 93 -6.73 10.80 10.65
CA PRO A 93 -5.43 11.18 11.23
C PRO A 93 -5.43 12.52 11.97
N ARG A 94 -6.43 13.40 11.79
CA ARG A 94 -6.59 14.62 12.59
C ARG A 94 -7.09 14.25 13.99
N VAL A 95 -6.15 14.05 14.90
CA VAL A 95 -6.44 13.61 16.27
C VAL A 95 -6.50 14.81 17.22
N PRO A 96 -7.42 14.83 18.20
CA PRO A 96 -7.63 15.99 19.07
C PRO A 96 -6.37 16.50 19.79
N ASP A 97 -5.47 15.59 20.16
CA ASP A 97 -4.25 15.92 20.90
C ASP A 97 -3.11 16.49 20.02
N ALA A 98 -3.17 16.41 18.68
CA ALA A 98 -2.13 16.94 17.80
C ALA A 98 -2.18 18.48 17.69
N ASN A 99 -1.03 19.15 17.83
CA ASN A 99 -0.97 20.60 17.56
C ASN A 99 -1.13 20.84 16.05
N MET A 100 -1.88 21.90 15.70
CA MET A 100 -2.01 22.32 14.32
C MET A 100 -0.67 22.85 13.80
N LEU A 101 -0.33 22.45 12.58
CA LEU A 101 0.85 22.89 11.87
C LEU A 101 0.43 23.92 10.81
N LYS A 102 1.27 24.93 10.63
CA LYS A 102 1.19 25.85 9.52
C LYS A 102 2.46 25.76 8.69
N VAL A 103 2.29 25.62 7.38
CA VAL A 103 3.38 25.60 6.40
C VAL A 103 3.03 26.60 5.31
N VAL A 104 3.76 27.72 5.29
CA VAL A 104 3.39 28.89 4.47
C VAL A 104 1.94 29.30 4.78
N ASP A 105 0.99 29.09 3.87
CA ASP A 105 -0.43 29.45 4.04
C ASP A 105 -1.33 28.22 4.24
N GLU A 106 -0.75 27.02 4.33
CA GLU A 106 -1.47 25.77 4.51
C GLU A 106 -1.46 25.33 5.96
N TYR A 107 -2.60 24.81 6.43
CA TYR A 107 -2.80 24.34 7.79
C TYR A 107 -3.17 22.85 7.77
N GLU A 108 -2.55 22.08 8.65
CA GLU A 108 -2.84 20.65 8.83
C GLU A 108 -2.40 20.17 10.22
N ASP A 109 -3.03 19.13 10.75
CA ASP A 109 -2.67 18.58 12.08
C ASP A 109 -1.53 17.54 12.00
N PHE A 110 -1.05 17.22 10.79
CA PHE A 110 0.00 16.25 10.52
C PHE A 110 0.76 16.56 9.23
N LEU A 111 1.96 15.99 9.10
CA LEU A 111 2.69 15.98 7.83
C LEU A 111 2.43 14.66 7.10
N PHE A 112 1.92 14.74 5.88
CA PHE A 112 1.70 13.60 5.01
C PHE A 112 2.83 13.49 3.98
N TYR A 113 3.31 12.27 3.77
CA TYR A 113 4.11 11.91 2.62
C TYR A 113 3.84 10.47 2.19
N ARG A 114 3.99 10.20 0.89
CA ARG A 114 4.06 8.85 0.36
C ARG A 114 5.10 8.75 -0.74
N GLY A 115 5.66 7.56 -0.86
CA GLY A 115 6.74 7.26 -1.78
C GLY A 115 6.72 5.83 -2.24
N ILE A 116 7.69 5.51 -3.08
CA ILE A 116 7.97 4.16 -3.55
C ILE A 116 9.48 3.92 -3.42
N GLY A 117 9.88 2.71 -3.06
CA GLY A 117 11.28 2.35 -2.96
C GLY A 117 11.51 0.87 -3.14
N ASN A 118 12.78 0.51 -3.25
CA ASN A 118 13.28 -0.83 -3.36
C ASN A 118 14.42 -1.02 -2.36
N PHE A 119 14.14 -1.76 -1.30
CA PHE A 119 15.08 -2.04 -0.22
C PHE A 119 14.75 -3.39 0.40
N GLN A 120 15.73 -3.99 1.07
CA GLN A 120 15.53 -5.27 1.73
C GLN A 120 14.57 -5.12 2.91
N LEU A 121 13.50 -5.92 2.94
CA LEU A 121 12.59 -5.94 4.08
C LEU A 121 13.20 -6.73 5.25
N PRO A 122 13.06 -6.26 6.49
CA PRO A 122 13.60 -6.92 7.68
C PRO A 122 12.71 -8.07 8.19
N ALA A 123 11.73 -8.51 7.41
CA ALA A 123 10.83 -9.60 7.74
C ALA A 123 10.39 -10.35 6.47
N THR A 124 10.07 -11.63 6.61
CA THR A 124 9.51 -12.46 5.54
C THR A 124 8.19 -13.07 5.99
N PHE A 125 7.21 -13.11 5.08
CA PHE A 125 5.86 -13.59 5.33
C PHE A 125 5.53 -14.66 4.31
N SER A 126 5.16 -15.85 4.77
CA SER A 126 4.86 -16.98 3.90
C SER A 126 3.79 -17.87 4.52
N VAL A 127 3.09 -18.65 3.70
CA VAL A 127 2.21 -19.73 4.16
C VAL A 127 2.74 -21.03 3.56
N ASP A 128 2.93 -22.04 4.40
CA ASP A 128 3.41 -23.35 3.95
C ASP A 128 2.27 -24.22 3.39
N SER A 129 2.60 -25.41 2.87
CA SER A 129 1.64 -26.35 2.31
C SER A 129 0.57 -26.85 3.29
N ASN A 130 0.81 -26.70 4.60
CA ASN A 130 -0.13 -27.04 5.66
C ASN A 130 -1.02 -25.85 6.07
N GLU A 131 -1.01 -24.77 5.26
CA GLU A 131 -1.74 -23.53 5.52
C GLU A 131 -1.28 -22.79 6.81
N THR A 132 -0.06 -23.08 7.27
CA THR A 132 0.55 -22.41 8.43
C THR A 132 1.21 -21.12 8.00
N LEU A 133 0.75 -20.00 8.55
CA LEU A 133 1.39 -18.70 8.36
C LEU A 133 2.70 -18.67 9.15
N LYS A 134 3.78 -18.26 8.50
CA LYS A 134 5.07 -17.96 9.09
C LYS A 134 5.40 -16.48 8.93
N VAL A 135 5.68 -15.82 10.06
CA VAL A 135 6.24 -14.47 10.13
C VAL A 135 7.67 -14.59 10.64
N GLN A 136 8.64 -14.54 9.73
CA GLN A 136 10.06 -14.61 10.07
C GLN A 136 10.60 -13.20 10.30
N ASN A 137 11.23 -12.98 11.45
CA ASN A 137 12.01 -11.77 11.70
C ASN A 137 13.45 -11.98 11.19
N ASN A 138 13.88 -11.14 10.25
CA ASN A 138 15.24 -11.12 9.70
C ASN A 138 16.04 -9.87 10.17
N SER A 139 15.43 -9.04 11.01
CA SER A 139 16.09 -7.89 11.63
C SER A 139 17.07 -8.32 12.71
N LYS A 140 17.99 -7.41 13.03
CA LYS A 140 18.82 -7.47 14.24
C LYS A 140 18.03 -7.13 15.50
N GLN A 141 16.85 -6.54 15.38
CA GLN A 141 15.96 -6.16 16.47
C GLN A 141 14.64 -6.91 16.41
N ALA A 142 13.94 -6.98 17.53
CA ALA A 142 12.62 -7.60 17.54
C ALA A 142 11.64 -6.79 16.69
N ILE A 143 10.74 -7.49 15.99
CA ILE A 143 9.48 -6.89 15.54
C ILE A 143 8.66 -6.63 16.81
N PRO A 144 8.41 -5.37 17.21
CA PRO A 144 7.85 -5.09 18.53
C PRO A 144 6.40 -5.55 18.68
N PHE A 145 5.65 -5.56 17.58
CA PHE A 145 4.27 -6.00 17.52
C PHE A 145 3.96 -6.54 16.13
N ALA A 146 3.26 -7.68 16.06
CA ALA A 146 2.71 -8.25 14.86
C ALA A 146 1.30 -8.82 15.09
N PHE A 147 0.45 -8.67 14.08
CA PHE A 147 -0.96 -9.06 14.10
C PHE A 147 -1.35 -9.66 12.76
N ALA A 148 -1.74 -10.92 12.77
CA ALA A 148 -2.25 -11.62 11.61
C ALA A 148 -3.78 -11.47 11.54
N PHE A 149 -4.28 -11.10 10.37
CA PHE A 149 -5.68 -10.86 10.11
C PHE A 149 -6.07 -11.48 8.78
N GLU A 150 -7.24 -12.10 8.71
CA GLU A 150 -7.78 -12.58 7.46
C GLU A 150 -9.27 -12.28 7.34
N ASN A 151 -9.66 -11.78 6.17
CA ASN A 151 -11.06 -11.60 5.79
C ASN A 151 -11.40 -12.63 4.69
N ILE A 152 -12.28 -13.57 5.03
CA ILE A 152 -12.73 -14.64 4.15
C ILE A 152 -14.19 -14.35 3.77
N GLY A 153 -14.40 -13.60 2.70
CA GLY A 153 -15.75 -13.26 2.23
C GLY A 153 -16.61 -12.55 3.27
N GLY A 154 -16.01 -11.65 4.05
CA GLY A 154 -16.66 -10.92 5.15
C GLY A 154 -16.53 -11.57 6.52
N LYS A 155 -16.08 -12.83 6.61
CA LYS A 155 -15.81 -13.50 7.89
C LYS A 155 -14.38 -13.21 8.34
N PHE A 156 -14.23 -12.56 9.48
CA PHE A 156 -12.92 -12.23 10.01
C PHE A 156 -12.37 -13.36 10.86
N ARG A 157 -11.05 -13.54 10.81
CA ARG A 157 -10.29 -14.27 11.82
C ARG A 157 -8.97 -13.54 12.07
N TYR A 158 -8.43 -13.69 13.26
CA TYR A 158 -7.17 -13.02 13.62
C TYR A 158 -6.31 -13.84 14.57
N LYS A 159 -5.05 -13.46 14.68
CA LYS A 159 -4.12 -13.90 15.73
C LYS A 159 -3.22 -12.73 16.10
N ASN A 160 -3.20 -12.38 17.38
CA ASN A 160 -2.18 -11.48 17.92
C ASN A 160 -0.88 -12.27 18.11
N LEU A 161 0.17 -11.88 17.38
CA LEU A 161 1.48 -12.55 17.44
C LEU A 161 2.39 -11.89 18.47
N GLY A 162 2.05 -10.68 18.92
CA GLY A 162 2.88 -9.91 19.84
C GLY A 162 4.25 -9.62 19.26
N ARG A 163 5.27 -9.70 20.12
CA ARG A 163 6.66 -9.43 19.77
C ARG A 163 7.30 -10.67 19.12
N VAL A 164 8.05 -10.47 18.04
CA VAL A 164 8.85 -11.53 17.39
C VAL A 164 10.33 -11.21 17.50
N GLU A 165 11.06 -11.99 18.29
CA GLU A 165 12.49 -11.77 18.55
C GLU A 165 13.37 -11.90 17.28
N PRO A 166 14.58 -11.31 17.26
CA PRO A 166 15.52 -11.43 16.16
C PRO A 166 15.77 -12.89 15.77
N ASN A 167 15.80 -13.16 14.45
CA ASN A 167 16.00 -14.50 13.87
C ASN A 167 14.97 -15.56 14.28
N GLN A 168 13.89 -15.19 14.97
CA GLN A 168 12.80 -16.09 15.32
C GLN A 168 11.62 -15.96 14.35
N ALA A 169 10.75 -16.95 14.36
CA ALA A 169 9.52 -16.94 13.58
C ALA A 169 8.30 -17.11 14.50
N ALA A 170 7.27 -16.32 14.26
CA ALA A 170 5.92 -16.60 14.76
C ALA A 170 5.19 -17.47 13.74
N LEU A 171 4.55 -18.54 14.22
CA LEU A 171 3.77 -19.47 13.42
C LEU A 171 2.29 -19.37 13.81
N VAL A 172 1.39 -19.55 12.83
CA VAL A 172 -0.05 -19.63 13.06
C VAL A 172 -0.63 -20.77 12.21
N ALA A 173 -0.90 -21.90 12.85
CA ALA A 173 -1.61 -23.01 12.22
C ALA A 173 -3.12 -22.69 12.03
N GLU A 174 -3.81 -23.40 11.14
CA GLU A 174 -5.23 -23.14 10.81
C GLU A 174 -6.18 -23.20 12.02
N ASN A 175 -6.19 -24.34 12.72
CA ASN A 175 -5.77 -24.38 14.11
C ASN A 175 -6.11 -23.23 15.09
N GLU A 176 -5.22 -22.25 15.07
CA GLU A 176 -4.98 -21.29 16.13
C GLU A 176 -5.66 -19.94 15.88
N TRP A 177 -6.31 -19.80 14.73
CA TRP A 177 -7.01 -18.59 14.35
C TRP A 177 -8.22 -18.34 15.23
N ILE A 178 -8.33 -17.14 15.76
CA ILE A 178 -9.47 -16.71 16.57
C ILE A 178 -10.56 -16.22 15.63
N THR A 179 -11.75 -16.80 15.75
CA THR A 179 -12.96 -16.25 15.14
C THR A 179 -13.65 -15.31 16.15
N PRO A 180 -13.61 -13.99 15.94
CA PRO A 180 -14.26 -13.04 16.85
C PRO A 180 -15.77 -13.21 16.87
N LYS A 181 -16.37 -12.96 18.05
CA LYS A 181 -17.83 -12.88 18.22
C LYS A 181 -18.36 -11.53 17.73
N ASN A 182 -17.60 -10.46 17.96
CA ASN A 182 -17.86 -9.13 17.41
C ASN A 182 -16.65 -8.71 16.54
N PRO A 183 -16.64 -9.07 15.25
CA PRO A 183 -15.48 -8.93 14.37
C PRO A 183 -14.87 -7.54 14.34
N GLN A 184 -15.70 -6.51 14.19
CA GLN A 184 -15.22 -5.14 14.10
C GLN A 184 -14.63 -4.67 15.43
N VAL A 185 -15.34 -4.89 16.54
CA VAL A 185 -14.91 -4.41 17.85
C VAL A 185 -13.62 -5.09 18.30
N GLU A 186 -13.55 -6.42 18.22
CA GLU A 186 -12.40 -7.17 18.72
C GLU A 186 -11.14 -6.89 17.91
N VAL A 187 -11.22 -6.92 16.58
CA VAL A 187 -10.06 -6.63 15.71
C VAL A 187 -9.56 -5.20 15.91
N PHE A 188 -10.48 -4.24 16.03
CA PHE A 188 -10.12 -2.85 16.29
C PHE A 188 -9.41 -2.69 17.65
N GLN A 189 -9.93 -3.32 18.70
CA GLN A 189 -9.35 -3.27 20.04
C GLN A 189 -7.95 -3.89 20.09
N GLN A 190 -7.75 -5.06 19.47
CA GLN A 190 -6.45 -5.75 19.44
C GLN A 190 -5.38 -4.92 18.71
N MET A 191 -5.72 -4.37 17.54
CA MET A 191 -4.81 -3.48 16.80
C MET A 191 -4.49 -2.22 17.60
N ARG A 192 -5.50 -1.55 18.16
CA ARG A 192 -5.31 -0.35 18.97
C ARG A 192 -4.40 -0.63 20.17
N GLN A 193 -4.65 -1.69 20.93
CA GLN A 193 -3.84 -2.07 22.09
C GLN A 193 -2.38 -2.33 21.71
N GLY A 194 -2.14 -3.07 20.62
CA GLY A 194 -0.80 -3.34 20.13
C GLY A 194 -0.03 -2.09 19.75
N LEU A 195 -0.69 -1.13 19.09
CA LEU A 195 -0.10 0.15 18.68
C LEU A 195 0.15 1.10 19.85
N VAL A 196 -0.79 1.19 20.81
CA VAL A 196 -0.60 1.97 22.04
C VAL A 196 0.58 1.44 22.86
N ALA A 197 0.77 0.13 22.91
CA ALA A 197 1.93 -0.48 23.55
C ALA A 197 3.29 -0.09 22.91
N GLN A 198 3.28 0.45 21.67
CA GLN A 198 4.48 0.97 21.01
C GLN A 198 4.70 2.47 21.24
N GLY A 199 3.87 3.11 22.07
CA GLY A 199 4.02 4.49 22.47
C GLY A 199 3.08 5.47 21.78
N LEU A 200 2.21 5.01 20.86
CA LEU A 200 1.17 5.87 20.31
C LEU A 200 0.12 6.23 21.37
N SER A 201 -0.45 7.42 21.25
CA SER A 201 -1.64 7.79 22.00
C SER A 201 -2.84 6.93 21.57
N THR A 202 -3.88 6.89 22.41
CA THR A 202 -5.12 6.19 22.05
C THR A 202 -5.74 6.77 20.79
N ASP A 203 -5.71 8.08 20.62
CA ASP A 203 -6.31 8.75 19.46
C ASP A 203 -5.50 8.54 18.17
N GLU A 204 -4.17 8.56 18.25
CA GLU A 204 -3.29 8.21 17.13
C GLU A 204 -3.54 6.77 16.66
N ALA A 205 -3.55 5.81 17.59
CA ALA A 205 -3.83 4.41 17.28
C ALA A 205 -5.24 4.23 16.69
N ASN A 206 -6.25 4.92 17.23
CA ASN A 206 -7.59 4.92 16.67
C ASN A 206 -7.62 5.50 15.25
N GLY A 207 -6.97 6.63 15.01
CA GLY A 207 -6.90 7.30 13.71
C GLY A 207 -6.27 6.42 12.64
N MET A 208 -5.18 5.71 12.99
CA MET A 208 -4.54 4.74 12.09
C MET A 208 -5.48 3.59 11.72
N VAL A 209 -6.07 2.91 12.71
CA VAL A 209 -6.93 1.74 12.45
C VAL A 209 -8.19 2.14 11.67
N LYS A 210 -8.79 3.29 11.99
CA LYS A 210 -9.95 3.84 11.25
C LYS A 210 -9.60 4.15 9.80
N THR A 211 -8.45 4.78 9.54
CA THR A 211 -7.93 5.09 8.19
C THR A 211 -7.82 3.83 7.33
N TRP A 212 -7.38 2.72 7.92
CA TRP A 212 -7.16 1.47 7.20
C TRP A 212 -8.41 0.62 6.99
N TRP A 213 -9.47 0.85 7.77
CA TRP A 213 -10.62 -0.04 7.86
C TRP A 213 -11.23 -0.41 6.50
N LYS A 214 -11.61 0.60 5.73
CA LYS A 214 -12.28 0.43 4.43
C LYS A 214 -11.39 -0.28 3.39
N SER A 215 -10.12 0.08 3.33
CA SER A 215 -9.23 -0.35 2.24
C SER A 215 -8.49 -1.65 2.54
N TYR A 216 -8.30 -1.98 3.83
CA TYR A 216 -7.48 -3.11 4.26
C TYR A 216 -8.34 -4.18 4.93
N PHE A 217 -9.07 -3.85 5.99
CA PHE A 217 -9.83 -4.84 6.77
C PHE A 217 -11.09 -5.32 6.05
N ASN A 218 -11.80 -4.41 5.37
CA ASN A 218 -13.00 -4.75 4.59
C ASN A 218 -12.70 -5.44 3.24
N LYS A 219 -11.43 -5.65 2.89
CA LYS A 219 -11.05 -6.35 1.66
C LYS A 219 -10.70 -7.82 1.96
N PRO A 220 -11.13 -8.79 1.16
CA PRO A 220 -10.75 -10.19 1.34
C PRO A 220 -9.23 -10.40 1.31
N GLY A 221 -8.76 -11.44 1.99
CA GLY A 221 -7.35 -11.87 1.96
C GLY A 221 -6.67 -11.88 3.33
N LEU A 222 -5.53 -12.56 3.37
CA LEU A 222 -4.65 -12.71 4.54
C LEU A 222 -3.64 -11.56 4.58
N ARG A 223 -3.52 -10.92 5.75
CA ARG A 223 -2.63 -9.79 6.00
C ARG A 223 -1.90 -9.94 7.31
N VAL A 224 -0.66 -9.50 7.33
CA VAL A 224 0.11 -9.31 8.55
C VAL A 224 0.41 -7.82 8.70
N PHE A 225 -0.11 -7.24 9.78
CA PHE A 225 0.27 -5.92 10.24
C PHE A 225 1.41 -6.07 11.24
N TRP A 226 2.48 -5.31 11.08
CA TRP A 226 3.63 -5.42 11.96
C TRP A 226 4.32 -4.08 12.12
N VAL A 227 4.87 -3.83 13.30
CA VAL A 227 5.65 -2.62 13.56
C VAL A 227 7.09 -2.86 13.10
N VAL A 228 7.58 -1.99 12.23
CA VAL A 228 8.94 -2.07 11.69
C VAL A 228 9.94 -1.81 12.83
N PRO A 229 10.96 -2.66 13.04
CA PRO A 229 11.98 -2.41 14.06
C PRO A 229 12.67 -1.07 13.84
N GLN A 230 12.94 -0.35 14.93
CA GLN A 230 13.42 1.03 14.89
C GLN A 230 14.73 1.17 14.11
N TYR A 231 15.66 0.22 14.29
CA TYR A 231 16.93 0.21 13.57
C TYR A 231 16.72 0.19 12.05
N ASP A 232 15.86 -0.69 11.53
CA ASP A 232 15.59 -0.78 10.10
C ASP A 232 14.85 0.46 9.58
N LEU A 233 13.92 0.99 10.39
CA LEU A 233 13.19 2.21 10.07
C LEU A 233 14.14 3.40 9.90
N GLU A 234 15.10 3.60 10.81
CA GLU A 234 16.04 4.72 10.74
C GLU A 234 17.04 4.58 9.58
N GLN A 235 17.37 3.35 9.18
CA GLN A 235 18.21 3.10 8.01
C GLN A 235 17.50 3.44 6.70
N VAL A 236 16.19 3.15 6.58
CA VAL A 236 15.44 3.38 5.33
C VAL A 236 14.88 4.80 5.28
N LEU A 237 14.32 5.29 6.38
CA LEU A 237 13.68 6.60 6.47
C LEU A 237 14.31 7.41 7.61
N PRO A 238 15.55 7.93 7.51
CA PRO A 238 16.10 8.76 8.58
C PRO A 238 15.24 10.01 8.79
N LEU A 239 15.03 10.41 10.06
CA LEU A 239 14.25 11.59 10.45
C LEU A 239 15.14 12.56 11.24
N THR A 240 15.15 13.82 10.82
CA THR A 240 15.80 14.92 11.54
C THR A 240 14.77 16.00 11.88
N LEU A 241 14.79 16.48 13.12
CA LEU A 241 13.93 17.54 13.63
C LEU A 241 14.80 18.62 14.29
N ASP A 242 14.58 19.88 13.92
CA ASP A 242 15.31 21.03 14.47
C ASP A 242 14.35 22.20 14.84
N PRO A 243 14.26 22.62 16.10
CA PRO A 243 14.96 22.07 17.26
C PRO A 243 14.54 20.63 17.57
N LYS A 244 15.45 19.87 18.19
CA LYS A 244 15.18 18.50 18.61
C LYS A 244 14.12 18.49 19.73
N PRO A 245 13.05 17.68 19.62
CA PRO A 245 12.05 17.58 20.68
C PRO A 245 12.60 16.84 21.90
N GLU A 246 12.04 17.12 23.08
CA GLU A 246 12.38 16.44 24.33
C GLU A 246 12.13 14.93 24.25
N LYS A 247 11.04 14.53 23.58
CA LYS A 247 10.65 13.14 23.34
C LYS A 247 10.25 12.95 21.88
N SER A 248 10.65 11.82 21.30
CA SER A 248 10.21 11.38 19.98
C SER A 248 9.72 9.94 20.08
N VAL A 249 8.53 9.68 19.53
CA VAL A 249 7.97 8.34 19.34
C VAL A 249 7.78 8.15 17.85
N ARG A 250 8.24 7.03 17.31
CA ARG A 250 8.15 6.74 15.89
C ARG A 250 7.70 5.31 15.67
N VAL A 251 6.53 5.14 15.06
CA VAL A 251 5.93 3.84 14.78
C VAL A 251 5.56 3.79 13.31
N ILE A 252 6.23 2.93 12.55
CA ILE A 252 5.81 2.58 11.18
C ILE A 252 5.21 1.18 11.19
N VAL A 253 4.02 1.07 10.61
CA VAL A 253 3.32 -0.21 10.46
C VAL A 253 3.47 -0.70 9.03
N GLY A 254 4.18 -1.81 8.87
CA GLY A 254 4.17 -2.59 7.65
C GLY A 254 2.88 -3.38 7.51
N ARG A 255 2.41 -3.54 6.27
CA ARG A 255 1.30 -4.42 5.91
C ARG A 255 1.77 -5.36 4.80
N ALA A 256 1.85 -6.65 5.09
CA ALA A 256 2.09 -7.68 4.10
C ALA A 256 0.77 -8.35 3.73
N ASP A 257 0.41 -8.38 2.44
CA ASP A 257 -0.65 -9.25 1.91
C ASP A 257 0.01 -10.59 1.52
N VAL A 258 -0.48 -11.71 2.06
CA VAL A 258 0.16 -13.03 1.91
C VAL A 258 -0.77 -13.98 1.16
N LEU A 259 -0.27 -14.59 0.09
CA LEU A 259 -0.99 -15.59 -0.69
C LEU A 259 -0.97 -16.93 0.03
N ARG A 260 -2.14 -17.55 0.17
CA ARG A 260 -2.28 -18.92 0.71
C ARG A 260 -2.17 -19.95 -0.41
N PRO A 261 -1.58 -21.13 -0.18
CA PRO A 261 -1.59 -22.22 -1.16
C PRO A 261 -2.99 -22.57 -1.68
N LYS A 262 -4.01 -22.64 -0.82
CA LYS A 262 -5.39 -22.89 -1.26
C LYS A 262 -5.95 -21.81 -2.18
N PHE A 263 -5.54 -20.56 -1.99
CA PHE A 263 -5.90 -19.46 -2.89
C PHE A 263 -5.18 -19.61 -4.23
N GLU A 264 -3.89 -19.95 -4.21
CA GLU A 264 -3.13 -20.23 -5.44
C GLU A 264 -3.75 -21.39 -6.23
N GLN A 265 -4.12 -22.49 -5.56
CA GLN A 265 -4.80 -23.62 -6.18
C GLN A 265 -6.15 -23.23 -6.80
N ALA A 266 -6.97 -22.45 -6.09
CA ALA A 266 -8.25 -21.96 -6.61
C ALA A 266 -8.07 -21.04 -7.82
N MET A 267 -7.06 -20.16 -7.77
CA MET A 267 -6.71 -19.27 -8.88
C MET A 267 -6.26 -20.07 -10.10
N VAL A 268 -5.35 -21.04 -9.93
CA VAL A 268 -4.90 -21.94 -11.01
C VAL A 268 -6.06 -22.73 -11.59
N ALA A 269 -6.91 -23.33 -10.75
CA ALA A 269 -8.07 -24.10 -11.20
C ALA A 269 -9.09 -23.26 -12.00
N SER A 270 -9.15 -21.96 -11.76
CA SER A 270 -10.05 -21.04 -12.46
C SER A 270 -9.50 -20.55 -13.82
N LEU A 271 -8.23 -20.80 -14.14
CA LEU A 271 -7.66 -20.34 -15.40
C LEU A 271 -8.35 -20.97 -16.60
N GLY A 272 -8.45 -20.19 -17.67
CA GLY A 272 -9.22 -20.56 -18.86
C GLY A 272 -10.73 -20.63 -18.62
N THR A 273 -11.23 -20.18 -17.46
CA THR A 273 -12.66 -20.08 -17.16
C THR A 273 -13.09 -18.63 -16.92
N LYS A 274 -14.39 -18.31 -17.07
CA LYS A 274 -14.97 -17.01 -16.72
C LYS A 274 -14.72 -16.59 -15.29
N ASN A 275 -14.61 -17.55 -14.38
CA ASN A 275 -14.33 -17.29 -12.97
C ASN A 275 -12.96 -16.65 -12.76
N PHE A 276 -12.02 -16.73 -13.72
CA PHE A 276 -10.74 -16.03 -13.60
C PHE A 276 -10.87 -14.50 -13.61
N SER A 277 -11.97 -13.97 -14.18
CA SER A 277 -12.23 -12.52 -14.24
C SER A 277 -12.20 -11.84 -12.87
N GLN A 278 -12.55 -12.57 -11.79
CA GLN A 278 -12.49 -12.04 -10.43
C GLN A 278 -11.06 -11.67 -10.00
N TYR A 279 -10.03 -12.33 -10.55
CA TYR A 279 -8.63 -12.05 -10.26
C TYR A 279 -8.04 -11.00 -11.19
N SER A 280 -8.47 -10.96 -12.46
CA SER A 280 -7.98 -9.98 -13.43
C SER A 280 -8.49 -8.57 -13.19
N GLN A 281 -9.62 -8.44 -12.50
CA GLN A 281 -10.19 -7.15 -12.07
C GLN A 281 -9.71 -6.73 -10.67
N ASP A 282 -8.96 -7.57 -9.96
CA ASP A 282 -8.46 -7.25 -8.62
C ASP A 282 -7.24 -6.32 -8.66
N ARG A 283 -7.07 -5.51 -7.62
CA ARG A 283 -5.93 -4.59 -7.46
C ARG A 283 -4.56 -5.28 -7.44
N PHE A 284 -4.53 -6.59 -7.15
CA PHE A 284 -3.32 -7.41 -7.12
C PHE A 284 -3.13 -8.26 -8.38
N TYR A 285 -3.81 -7.95 -9.48
CA TYR A 285 -3.69 -8.71 -10.73
C TYR A 285 -2.24 -8.89 -11.19
N LEU A 286 -1.39 -7.84 -11.15
CA LEU A 286 0.01 -7.96 -11.55
C LEU A 286 0.79 -8.96 -10.67
N PRO A 287 0.76 -8.87 -9.32
CA PRO A 287 1.28 -9.92 -8.45
C PRO A 287 0.74 -11.33 -8.75
N TYR A 288 -0.57 -11.46 -8.97
CA TYR A 288 -1.19 -12.74 -9.29
C TYR A 288 -0.66 -13.32 -10.59
N LYS A 289 -0.56 -12.51 -11.64
CA LYS A 289 -0.01 -12.90 -12.93
C LYS A 289 1.44 -13.38 -12.79
N ASN A 290 2.29 -12.61 -12.11
CA ASN A 290 3.69 -13.00 -11.87
C ASN A 290 3.79 -14.32 -11.09
N ARG A 291 2.89 -14.55 -10.13
CA ARG A 291 2.85 -15.81 -9.38
C ARG A 291 2.39 -16.97 -10.24
N LEU A 292 1.37 -16.77 -11.09
CA LEU A 292 0.89 -17.78 -12.03
C LEU A 292 1.97 -18.19 -13.04
N GLU A 293 2.76 -17.25 -13.57
CA GLU A 293 3.90 -17.53 -14.45
C GLU A 293 4.96 -18.42 -13.78
N GLN A 294 5.07 -18.37 -12.45
CA GLN A 294 5.95 -19.27 -11.70
C GLN A 294 5.35 -20.67 -11.53
N LEU A 295 4.04 -20.75 -11.27
CA LEU A 295 3.31 -21.99 -11.00
C LEU A 295 3.02 -22.80 -12.26
N ILE A 296 2.80 -22.12 -13.39
CA ILE A 296 2.31 -22.72 -14.63
C ILE A 296 3.43 -22.72 -15.66
N LYS A 297 3.78 -23.91 -16.14
CA LYS A 297 4.83 -24.10 -17.15
C LYS A 297 4.28 -24.30 -18.55
N GLU A 298 3.02 -24.73 -18.66
CA GLU A 298 2.35 -25.00 -19.92
C GLU A 298 1.29 -23.94 -20.24
N PRO A 299 1.09 -23.58 -21.51
CA PRO A 299 0.05 -22.63 -21.89
C PRO A 299 -1.35 -23.15 -21.50
N VAL A 300 -2.13 -22.30 -20.84
CA VAL A 300 -3.54 -22.59 -20.51
C VAL A 300 -4.44 -21.89 -21.52
N PHE A 301 -5.24 -22.67 -22.23
CA PHE A 301 -6.23 -22.17 -23.18
C PHE A 301 -7.59 -22.00 -22.49
N THR A 302 -8.38 -21.05 -22.97
CA THR A 302 -9.79 -20.93 -22.57
C THR A 302 -10.51 -22.23 -22.85
N LYS A 303 -11.23 -22.77 -21.86
CA LYS A 303 -12.03 -23.97 -22.04
C LYS A 303 -13.14 -23.69 -23.05
N PHE A 304 -13.27 -24.56 -24.05
CA PHE A 304 -14.28 -24.45 -25.08
C PHE A 304 -15.59 -25.11 -24.59
N ASP A 305 -16.33 -24.41 -23.74
CA ASP A 305 -17.62 -24.87 -23.19
C ASP A 305 -18.66 -23.73 -23.16
N LYS A 306 -19.94 -24.09 -22.99
CA LYS A 306 -21.07 -23.13 -23.04
C LYS A 306 -20.90 -22.00 -22.02
N ASP A 307 -20.41 -22.33 -20.83
CA ASP A 307 -20.25 -21.34 -19.77
C ASP A 307 -19.17 -20.34 -20.12
N ASN A 308 -18.08 -20.77 -20.76
CA ASN A 308 -16.97 -19.91 -21.16
C ASN A 308 -17.18 -19.16 -22.47
N LEU A 309 -18.02 -19.69 -23.36
CA LEU A 309 -18.28 -19.13 -24.68
C LEU A 309 -19.53 -18.24 -24.74
N SER A 310 -20.47 -18.38 -23.80
CA SER A 310 -21.64 -17.50 -23.73
C SER A 310 -21.23 -16.03 -23.60
N HIS A 311 -21.86 -15.16 -24.37
CA HIS A 311 -21.57 -13.72 -24.42
C HIS A 311 -20.14 -13.35 -24.90
N VAL A 312 -19.46 -14.26 -25.60
CA VAL A 312 -18.20 -13.98 -26.28
C VAL A 312 -18.48 -13.73 -27.76
N TYR A 313 -17.95 -12.62 -28.27
CA TYR A 313 -17.91 -12.36 -29.71
C TYR A 313 -16.78 -13.18 -30.32
N LEU A 314 -17.13 -14.18 -31.13
CA LEU A 314 -16.15 -14.87 -31.97
C LEU A 314 -16.00 -14.09 -33.27
N GLN A 315 -14.80 -13.56 -33.48
CA GLN A 315 -14.43 -12.94 -34.75
C GLN A 315 -13.90 -14.04 -35.67
N VAL A 316 -14.69 -14.45 -36.65
CA VAL A 316 -14.25 -15.38 -37.70
C VAL A 316 -13.67 -14.56 -38.84
N THR A 317 -12.34 -14.49 -38.94
CA THR A 317 -11.67 -13.91 -40.11
C THR A 317 -11.59 -14.93 -41.23
N ALA A 318 -12.27 -14.67 -42.34
CA ALA A 318 -12.09 -15.43 -43.58
C ALA A 318 -10.69 -15.18 -44.19
N LYS A 319 -10.17 -16.15 -44.93
CA LYS A 319 -8.87 -15.99 -45.62
C LYS A 319 -8.94 -14.85 -46.62
N LYS A 320 -7.83 -14.13 -46.80
CA LYS A 320 -7.71 -13.03 -47.77
C LYS A 320 -8.11 -13.51 -49.18
N GLY A 321 -9.29 -13.10 -49.66
CA GLY A 321 -9.86 -13.50 -50.95
C GLY A 321 -11.27 -14.09 -50.87
N ASP A 322 -11.75 -14.48 -49.69
CA ASP A 322 -13.15 -14.88 -49.50
C ASP A 322 -14.07 -13.65 -49.40
N SER A 323 -15.20 -13.69 -50.10
CA SER A 323 -16.21 -12.62 -50.16
C SER A 323 -17.11 -12.52 -48.92
N ALA A 324 -16.96 -13.44 -47.96
CA ALA A 324 -17.64 -13.36 -46.68
C ALA A 324 -16.93 -12.31 -45.79
N GLN A 325 -17.57 -11.17 -45.55
CA GLN A 325 -17.16 -10.25 -44.49
C GLN A 325 -17.08 -11.03 -43.18
N GLY A 326 -16.04 -10.81 -42.37
CA GLY A 326 -15.90 -11.49 -41.09
C GLY A 326 -17.14 -11.25 -40.23
N GLU A 327 -17.96 -12.29 -40.06
CA GLU A 327 -19.15 -12.22 -39.23
C GLU A 327 -18.72 -12.33 -37.76
N ASN A 328 -19.18 -11.38 -36.94
CA ASN A 328 -19.09 -11.50 -35.49
C ASN A 328 -20.19 -12.44 -35.04
N LEU A 329 -19.84 -13.69 -34.74
CA LEU A 329 -20.77 -14.65 -34.16
C LEU A 329 -20.88 -14.36 -32.66
N TYR A 330 -22.09 -14.01 -32.21
CA TYR A 330 -22.40 -13.89 -30.80
C TYR A 330 -22.95 -15.24 -30.31
N LEU A 331 -22.19 -15.92 -29.46
CA LEU A 331 -22.64 -17.15 -28.84
C LEU A 331 -23.51 -16.80 -27.63
N ASN A 332 -24.81 -17.09 -27.70
CA ASN A 332 -25.77 -16.91 -26.60
C ASN A 332 -25.60 -17.98 -25.51
#